data_AF-A0A267DV60-F1
#
_entry.id   AF-A0A267DV60-F1
#
_cell.length_a   1.000
_cell.length_b   1.000
_cell.length_c   1.000
_cell.angle_alpha   90.00
_cell.angle_beta   90.00
_cell.angle_gamma   90.00
#
_symmetry.space_group_name_H-M   'P 1'
#
loop_
_entity.id
_entity.type
_entity.pdbx_description
1 polymer ?
#
loop_
_entity_poly.entity_id
_entity_poly.type
_entity_poly.pdbx_seq_one_letter_code
_entity_poly.pdbx_strand_id
1 'polypeptide(L)'
;MDDLRECQPTFMAAVPKVLSRIRERALTAVSGSRLKSAILDTALSRKSRRLSQLRVDKDTLWDRLVFRRVQEGLGGRVRFVAVGGAPISADTLNFVKAALGCPVVQGFGQTETCGLGLCQRPGDPASNHTGRPMLGIEVRLADAPDADCPNAEADGRGELCIRGPTCFAGYFKQPERSAETLDSDGWVHTGDIAQLLPAAPTASLTGSSTCSSWPRASTSRRRRSSWCTA
;
A
#
# COMPACT_ATOMS: atom_id res chain seq x y z
N MET A 1 10.90 6.49 18.59
CA MET A 1 12.01 5.70 18.00
C MET A 1 12.74 4.96 19.10
N ASP A 2 12.85 5.54 20.30
CA ASP A 2 13.49 4.89 21.43
C ASP A 2 12.75 3.59 21.83
N ASP A 3 11.41 3.57 21.79
CA ASP A 3 10.63 2.34 22.02
C ASP A 3 10.96 1.20 21.04
N LEU A 4 11.24 1.52 19.77
CA LEU A 4 11.62 0.50 18.77
C LEU A 4 13.04 -0.03 19.02
N ARG A 5 13.92 0.83 19.54
CA ARG A 5 15.28 0.43 19.93
C ARG A 5 15.27 -0.48 21.15
N GLU A 6 14.35 -0.23 22.08
CA GLU A 6 14.17 -1.05 23.28
C GLU A 6 13.49 -2.39 22.95
N CYS A 7 12.37 -2.35 22.23
CA CYS A 7 11.59 -3.55 21.87
C CYS A 7 12.34 -4.46 20.87
N GLN A 8 13.17 -3.87 20.00
CA GLN A 8 13.91 -4.58 18.96
C GLN A 8 13.03 -5.58 18.15
N PRO A 9 11.97 -5.10 17.49
CA PRO A 9 10.98 -5.97 16.85
C PRO A 9 11.56 -6.73 15.66
N THR A 10 11.02 -7.92 15.40
CA THR A 10 11.30 -8.71 14.19
C THR A 10 10.26 -8.47 13.09
N PHE A 11 9.03 -8.15 13.47
CA PHE A 11 7.93 -7.77 12.58
C PHE A 11 7.47 -6.36 12.93
N MET A 12 7.20 -5.54 11.91
CA MET A 12 6.70 -4.18 12.10
C MET A 12 5.48 -3.95 11.20
N ALA A 13 4.34 -3.61 11.81
CA ALA A 13 3.23 -2.98 11.10
C ALA A 13 3.43 -1.46 11.17
N ALA A 14 3.37 -0.78 10.02
CA ALA A 14 3.63 0.65 9.94
C ALA A 14 2.63 1.35 9.02
N VAL A 15 2.35 2.62 9.32
CA VAL A 15 1.66 3.52 8.38
C VAL A 15 2.68 4.23 7.50
N PRO A 16 2.32 4.65 6.27
CA PRO A 16 3.23 5.33 5.34
C PRO A 16 4.01 6.49 5.96
N LYS A 17 3.38 7.27 6.84
CA LYS A 17 4.02 8.42 7.48
C LYS A 17 5.24 8.05 8.31
N VAL A 18 5.25 6.87 8.94
CA VAL A 18 6.43 6.36 9.68
C VAL A 18 7.58 6.08 8.72
N LEU A 19 7.29 5.44 7.59
CA LEU A 19 8.29 5.11 6.57
C LEU A 19 8.85 6.38 5.88
N SER A 20 7.99 7.34 5.57
CA SER A 20 8.41 8.65 5.03
C SER A 20 9.35 9.37 5.98
N ARG A 21 9.03 9.40 7.29
CA ARG A 21 9.90 10.00 8.31
C ARG A 21 11.27 9.31 8.41
N ILE A 22 11.32 7.98 8.25
CA ILE A 22 12.58 7.23 8.22
C ILE A 22 13.44 7.67 7.03
N ARG A 23 12.85 7.76 5.83
CA ARG A 23 13.52 8.23 4.62
C ARG A 23 14.00 9.67 4.77
N GLU A 24 13.12 10.57 5.18
CA GLU A 24 13.43 12.00 5.40
C GLU A 24 14.63 12.15 6.35
N ARG A 25 14.60 11.49 7.51
CA ARG A 25 15.72 11.53 8.47
C ARG A 25 17.03 11.02 7.90
N ALA A 26 16.99 9.95 7.11
CA ALA A 26 18.20 9.42 6.47
C ALA A 26 18.77 10.38 5.42
N LEU A 27 17.91 11.01 4.62
CA LEU A 27 18.31 12.02 3.63
C LEU A 27 18.86 13.28 4.30
N THR A 28 18.21 13.77 5.37
CA THR A 28 18.69 14.90 6.16
C THR A 28 20.05 14.62 6.81
N ALA A 29 20.32 13.38 7.23
CA ALA A 29 21.61 13.02 7.84
C ALA A 29 22.79 13.09 6.85
N VAL A 30 22.54 13.05 5.54
CA VAL A 30 23.57 13.13 4.50
C VAL A 30 23.60 14.45 3.73
N SER A 31 22.55 15.26 3.81
CA SER A 31 22.36 16.48 3.01
C SER A 31 23.50 17.51 3.14
N GLY A 32 24.18 17.55 4.29
CA GLY A 32 25.32 18.44 4.53
C GLY A 32 26.63 18.04 3.83
N SER A 33 26.69 16.91 3.12
CA SER A 33 27.91 16.46 2.44
C SER A 33 27.62 15.76 1.11
N ARG A 34 28.09 16.36 0.01
CA ARG A 34 27.95 15.80 -1.35
C ARG A 34 28.51 14.38 -1.46
N LEU A 35 29.60 14.10 -0.76
CA LEU A 35 30.20 12.76 -0.73
C LEU A 35 29.27 11.75 -0.03
N LYS A 36 28.69 12.10 1.12
CA LYS A 36 27.76 11.21 1.84
C LYS A 36 26.49 10.96 1.05
N SER A 37 25.94 12.00 0.39
CA SER A 37 24.79 11.85 -0.50
C SER A 37 25.12 10.92 -1.68
N ALA A 38 26.24 11.14 -2.37
CA ALA A 38 26.66 10.26 -3.47
C ALA A 38 26.87 8.80 -3.04
N ILE A 39 27.39 8.57 -1.82
CA ILE A 39 27.52 7.24 -1.23
C ILE A 39 26.13 6.62 -0.98
N LEU A 40 25.19 7.38 -0.41
CA LEU A 40 23.82 6.90 -0.18
C LEU A 40 23.12 6.55 -1.49
N ASP A 41 23.22 7.41 -2.50
CA ASP A 41 22.60 7.20 -3.81
C ASP A 41 23.19 5.97 -4.52
N THR A 42 24.51 5.78 -4.40
CA THR A 42 25.19 4.58 -4.93
C THR A 42 24.74 3.32 -4.19
N ALA A 43 24.64 3.38 -2.86
CA ALA A 43 24.18 2.28 -2.03
C ALA A 43 22.73 1.88 -2.37
N LEU A 44 21.84 2.86 -2.46
CA LEU A 44 20.44 2.67 -2.85
C LEU A 44 20.34 2.09 -4.25
N SER A 45 21.06 2.64 -5.23
CA SER A 45 21.04 2.13 -6.61
C SER A 45 21.48 0.67 -6.70
N ARG A 46 22.55 0.30 -5.98
CA ARG A 46 23.04 -1.08 -5.94
C ARG A 46 22.06 -2.03 -5.25
N LYS A 47 21.45 -1.61 -4.15
CA LYS A 47 20.46 -2.43 -3.45
C LYS A 47 19.14 -2.55 -4.21
N SER A 48 18.64 -1.48 -4.80
CA SER A 48 17.46 -1.51 -5.67
C SER A 48 17.65 -2.46 -6.85
N ARG A 49 18.85 -2.53 -7.43
CA ARG A 49 19.17 -3.51 -8.48
C ARG A 49 19.17 -4.97 -7.99
N ARG A 50 19.50 -5.22 -6.72
CA ARG A 50 19.38 -6.57 -6.12
C ARG A 50 17.92 -6.92 -5.83
N LEU A 51 17.15 -5.95 -5.33
CA LEU A 51 15.72 -6.10 -5.10
C LEU A 51 14.98 -6.45 -6.40
N SER A 52 15.31 -5.79 -7.52
CA SER A 52 14.70 -6.13 -8.82
C SER A 52 15.06 -7.53 -9.32
N GLN A 53 16.13 -8.13 -8.79
CA GLN A 53 16.51 -9.53 -9.02
C GLN A 53 15.92 -10.49 -7.97
N LEU A 54 14.92 -10.04 -7.20
CA LEU A 54 14.29 -10.80 -6.10
C LEU A 54 15.26 -11.19 -4.97
N ARG A 55 16.41 -10.49 -4.87
CA ARG A 55 17.40 -10.72 -3.82
C ARG A 55 17.23 -9.67 -2.74
N VAL A 56 16.60 -10.07 -1.66
CA VAL A 56 16.49 -9.29 -0.43
C VAL A 56 17.61 -9.75 0.50
N ASP A 57 18.68 -8.95 0.58
CA ASP A 57 19.82 -9.24 1.42
C ASP A 57 19.98 -8.25 2.58
N LYS A 58 20.15 -8.86 3.75
CA LYS A 58 20.63 -8.23 4.97
C LYS A 58 22.14 -8.49 5.08
N ASP A 59 22.89 -7.56 5.66
CA ASP A 59 24.34 -7.67 5.90
C ASP A 59 25.28 -7.47 4.69
N THR A 60 24.87 -6.68 3.70
CA THR A 60 25.78 -6.20 2.65
C THR A 60 26.79 -5.20 3.19
N LEU A 61 27.87 -4.92 2.43
CA LEU A 61 28.82 -3.85 2.76
C LEU A 61 28.11 -2.50 2.92
N TRP A 62 27.05 -2.25 2.14
CA TRP A 62 26.23 -1.04 2.24
C TRP A 62 25.37 -1.00 3.49
N ASP A 63 24.92 -2.15 4.00
CA ASP A 63 24.23 -2.22 5.29
C ASP A 63 25.16 -1.79 6.41
N ARG A 64 26.37 -2.33 6.45
CA ARG A 64 27.35 -2.02 7.50
C ARG A 64 27.81 -0.56 7.45
N LEU A 65 27.99 0.00 6.26
CA LEU A 65 28.55 1.33 6.07
C LEU A 65 27.50 2.46 6.12
N VAL A 66 26.31 2.24 5.53
CA VAL A 66 25.31 3.29 5.28
C VAL A 66 24.04 3.05 6.09
N PHE A 67 23.47 1.86 6.01
CA PHE A 67 22.13 1.62 6.56
C PHE A 67 22.10 1.16 8.02
N ARG A 68 23.25 0.82 8.61
CA ARG A 68 23.36 0.36 10.00
C ARG A 68 22.66 1.29 10.99
N ARG A 69 22.85 2.61 10.85
CA ARG A 69 22.17 3.61 11.70
C ARG A 69 20.65 3.60 11.55
N VAL A 70 20.15 3.37 10.33
CA VAL A 70 18.70 3.29 10.06
C VAL A 70 18.15 2.01 10.68
N GLN A 71 18.83 0.87 10.50
CA GLN A 71 18.44 -0.42 11.04
C GLN A 71 18.47 -0.43 12.58
N GLU A 72 19.54 0.06 13.20
CA GLU A 72 19.64 0.24 14.66
C GLU A 72 18.60 1.22 15.19
N GLY A 73 18.22 2.24 14.41
CA GLY A 73 17.10 3.14 14.72
C GLY A 73 15.75 2.43 14.89
N LEU A 74 15.57 1.27 14.24
CA LEU A 74 14.38 0.41 14.36
C LEU A 74 14.64 -0.84 15.22
N GLY A 75 15.73 -0.86 15.99
CA GLY A 75 16.08 -1.96 16.88
C GLY A 75 16.87 -3.12 16.25
N GLY A 76 17.31 -2.98 14.99
CA GLY A 76 18.27 -3.87 14.32
C GLY A 76 17.76 -5.26 13.91
N ARG A 77 16.69 -5.75 14.53
CA ARG A 77 16.18 -7.11 14.34
C ARG A 77 15.02 -7.24 13.36
N VAL A 78 14.59 -6.14 12.73
CA VAL A 78 13.48 -6.17 11.76
C VAL A 78 13.80 -7.13 10.61
N ARG A 79 12.85 -8.02 10.32
CA ARG A 79 12.90 -9.05 9.28
C ARG A 79 11.72 -8.96 8.32
N PHE A 80 10.66 -8.23 8.68
CA PHE A 80 9.49 -8.04 7.84
C PHE A 80 8.76 -6.76 8.22
N VAL A 81 8.27 -6.03 7.21
CA VAL A 81 7.45 -4.83 7.40
C VAL A 81 6.16 -4.96 6.59
N ALA A 82 5.02 -4.79 7.26
CA ALA A 82 3.73 -4.59 6.60
C ALA A 82 3.37 -3.10 6.64
N VAL A 83 2.98 -2.53 5.50
CA VAL A 83 2.55 -1.13 5.40
C VAL A 83 1.16 -1.01 4.77
N GLY A 84 0.31 -0.18 5.38
CA GLY A 84 -1.05 0.04 4.91
C GLY A 84 -1.71 1.24 5.58
N GLY A 85 -2.97 1.49 5.24
CA GLY A 85 -3.81 2.55 5.82
C GLY A 85 -3.72 3.91 5.12
N ALA A 86 -2.75 4.13 4.22
CA ALA A 86 -2.72 5.29 3.34
C ALA A 86 -1.85 5.01 2.09
N PRO A 87 -1.95 5.85 1.05
CA PRO A 87 -1.01 5.81 -0.08
C PRO A 87 0.43 6.09 0.35
N ILE A 88 1.39 5.43 -0.32
CA ILE A 88 2.83 5.64 -0.12
C ILE A 88 3.52 5.74 -1.48
N SER A 89 4.53 6.60 -1.59
CA SER A 89 5.28 6.73 -2.84
C SER A 89 6.22 5.55 -3.07
N ALA A 90 6.35 5.16 -4.34
CA ALA A 90 7.26 4.09 -4.77
C ALA A 90 8.70 4.34 -4.30
N ASP A 91 9.17 5.60 -4.34
CA ASP A 91 10.49 5.96 -3.83
C ASP A 91 10.67 5.67 -2.35
N THR A 92 9.64 5.91 -1.53
CA THR A 92 9.71 5.65 -0.09
C THR A 92 9.73 4.15 0.18
N LEU A 93 8.90 3.38 -0.52
CA LEU A 93 8.93 1.92 -0.44
C LEU A 93 10.29 1.36 -0.87
N ASN A 94 10.80 1.78 -2.03
CA ASN A 94 12.09 1.33 -2.56
C ASN A 94 13.24 1.69 -1.61
N PHE A 95 13.23 2.90 -1.06
CA PHE A 95 14.21 3.32 -0.05
C PHE A 95 14.17 2.39 1.17
N VAL A 96 12.99 2.13 1.73
CA VAL A 96 12.86 1.31 2.96
C VAL A 96 13.21 -0.15 2.68
N LYS A 97 12.75 -0.72 1.56
CA LYS A 97 13.13 -2.08 1.11
C LYS A 97 14.67 -2.21 1.04
N ALA A 98 15.33 -1.23 0.42
CA ALA A 98 16.79 -1.22 0.31
C ALA A 98 17.47 -1.04 1.68
N ALA A 99 17.05 -0.03 2.45
CA ALA A 99 17.68 0.36 3.70
C ALA A 99 17.54 -0.72 4.79
N LEU A 100 16.41 -1.41 4.86
CA LEU A 100 16.21 -2.47 5.87
C LEU A 100 16.73 -3.83 5.41
N GLY A 101 16.86 -4.05 4.11
CA GLY A 101 17.29 -5.35 3.57
C GLY A 101 16.34 -6.48 3.94
N CYS A 102 15.03 -6.17 4.05
CA CYS A 102 13.99 -7.14 4.39
C CYS A 102 12.75 -6.93 3.52
N PRO A 103 11.85 -7.93 3.40
CA PRO A 103 10.59 -7.76 2.70
C PRO A 103 9.75 -6.65 3.33
N VAL A 104 9.27 -5.75 2.49
CA VAL A 104 8.28 -4.72 2.84
C VAL A 104 7.08 -4.94 1.93
N VAL A 105 5.95 -5.30 2.50
CA VAL A 105 4.71 -5.56 1.76
C VAL A 105 3.73 -4.43 1.99
N GLN A 106 3.16 -3.93 0.90
CA GLN A 106 2.02 -3.03 0.96
C GLN A 106 0.72 -3.83 0.96
N GLY A 107 -0.27 -3.36 1.71
CA GLY A 107 -1.62 -3.89 1.68
C GLY A 107 -2.66 -2.77 1.65
N PHE A 108 -3.81 -3.09 1.06
CA PHE A 108 -5.00 -2.25 1.13
C PHE A 108 -6.07 -2.93 1.98
N GLY A 109 -6.77 -2.11 2.75
CA GLY A 109 -7.82 -2.54 3.64
C GLY A 109 -8.47 -1.35 4.32
N GLN A 110 -9.72 -1.52 4.72
CA GLN A 110 -10.48 -0.54 5.49
C GLN A 110 -11.26 -1.24 6.61
N THR A 111 -11.94 -0.46 7.45
CA THR A 111 -12.67 -1.01 8.60
C THR A 111 -13.82 -1.91 8.12
N GLU A 112 -14.47 -1.51 7.03
CA GLU A 112 -15.60 -2.15 6.36
C GLU A 112 -15.23 -3.52 5.76
N THR A 113 -13.94 -3.76 5.50
CA THR A 113 -13.40 -5.05 5.05
C THR A 113 -12.71 -5.85 6.17
N CYS A 114 -12.89 -5.42 7.42
CA CYS A 114 -12.19 -5.93 8.62
C CYS A 114 -10.67 -5.96 8.47
N GLY A 115 -10.10 -4.89 7.91
CA GLY A 115 -8.67 -4.78 7.64
C GLY A 115 -8.34 -5.24 6.23
N LEU A 116 -7.39 -6.16 6.09
CA LEU A 116 -6.66 -6.43 4.84
C LEU A 116 -7.53 -7.13 3.77
N GLY A 117 -7.81 -6.44 2.67
CA GLY A 117 -8.49 -7.00 1.49
C GLY A 117 -7.53 -7.39 0.35
N LEU A 118 -6.51 -6.56 0.11
CA LEU A 118 -5.45 -6.81 -0.89
C LEU A 118 -4.08 -6.77 -0.22
N CYS A 119 -3.17 -7.64 -0.64
CA CYS A 119 -1.81 -7.67 -0.08
C CYS A 119 -0.77 -8.06 -1.14
N GLN A 120 0.38 -7.38 -1.11
CA GLN A 120 1.55 -7.77 -1.89
C GLN A 120 2.14 -9.07 -1.36
N ARG A 121 2.72 -9.86 -2.28
CA ARG A 121 3.45 -11.07 -1.89
C ARG A 121 4.79 -10.68 -1.23
N PRO A 122 5.23 -11.38 -0.18
CA PRO A 122 6.59 -11.24 0.30
C PRO A 122 7.59 -11.48 -0.84
N GLY A 123 8.55 -10.57 -1.00
CA GLY A 123 9.53 -10.62 -2.09
C GLY A 123 9.10 -9.95 -3.39
N ASP A 124 7.89 -9.37 -3.45
CA ASP A 124 7.45 -8.56 -4.58
C ASP A 124 8.33 -7.30 -4.73
N PRO A 125 9.08 -7.18 -5.85
CA PRO A 125 9.96 -6.04 -6.06
C PRO A 125 9.19 -4.78 -6.45
N ALA A 126 7.94 -4.93 -6.92
CA ALA A 126 7.13 -3.82 -7.36
C ALA A 126 6.69 -2.94 -6.18
N SER A 127 6.60 -1.64 -6.44
CA SER A 127 6.23 -0.62 -5.44
C SER A 127 5.13 0.31 -5.98
N ASN A 128 4.41 -0.14 -7.01
CA ASN A 128 3.36 0.60 -7.71
C ASN A 128 1.97 -0.03 -7.53
N HIS A 129 1.82 -1.06 -6.69
CA HIS A 129 0.54 -1.73 -6.48
C HIS A 129 0.38 -2.21 -5.03
N THR A 130 -0.87 -2.35 -4.58
CA THR A 130 -1.23 -2.80 -3.22
C THR A 130 -1.40 -4.31 -3.12
N GLY A 131 -1.27 -5.01 -4.26
CA GLY A 131 -1.16 -6.46 -4.31
C GLY A 131 -2.44 -7.13 -4.74
N ARG A 132 -2.57 -8.42 -4.40
CA ARG A 132 -3.64 -9.31 -4.88
C ARG A 132 -4.72 -9.48 -3.82
N PRO A 133 -5.97 -9.81 -4.20
CA PRO A 133 -7.00 -10.17 -3.25
C PRO A 133 -6.52 -11.30 -2.33
N MET A 134 -6.81 -11.16 -1.04
CA MET A 134 -6.55 -12.21 -0.07
C MET A 134 -7.42 -13.45 -0.34
N LEU A 135 -7.07 -14.59 0.27
CA LEU A 135 -7.82 -15.82 0.09
C LEU A 135 -9.31 -15.63 0.49
N GLY A 136 -10.21 -16.01 -0.41
CA GLY A 136 -11.66 -15.85 -0.21
C GLY A 136 -12.18 -14.43 -0.41
N ILE A 137 -11.34 -13.50 -0.86
CA ILE A 137 -11.73 -12.14 -1.24
C ILE A 137 -11.89 -12.04 -2.75
N GLU A 138 -13.02 -11.51 -3.17
CA GLU A 138 -13.34 -11.14 -4.54
C GLU A 138 -13.24 -9.62 -4.70
N VAL A 139 -12.78 -9.18 -5.87
CA VAL A 139 -12.69 -7.76 -6.21
C VAL A 139 -13.28 -7.51 -7.59
N ARG A 140 -13.91 -6.35 -7.75
CA ARG A 140 -14.35 -5.84 -9.05
C ARG A 140 -14.17 -4.33 -9.11
N LEU A 141 -14.18 -3.78 -10.32
CA LEU A 141 -14.30 -2.34 -10.54
C LEU A 141 -15.77 -2.02 -10.85
N ALA A 142 -16.30 -1.00 -10.17
CA ALA A 142 -17.60 -0.42 -10.49
C ALA A 142 -17.40 0.95 -11.16
N ASP A 143 -18.40 1.37 -11.94
CA ASP A 143 -18.43 2.72 -12.51
C ASP A 143 -18.43 3.76 -11.39
N ALA A 144 -17.66 4.82 -11.58
CA ALA A 144 -17.50 5.90 -10.61
C ALA A 144 -17.83 7.25 -11.29
N PRO A 145 -19.12 7.56 -11.52
CA PRO A 145 -19.55 8.69 -12.34
C PRO A 145 -19.07 10.05 -11.83
N ASP A 146 -18.80 10.17 -10.53
CA ASP A 146 -18.31 11.38 -9.88
C ASP A 146 -16.77 11.49 -9.87
N ALA A 147 -16.06 10.51 -10.45
CA ALA A 147 -14.60 10.51 -10.58
C ALA A 147 -14.16 10.89 -12.00
N ASP A 148 -12.86 11.22 -12.16
CA ASP A 148 -12.23 11.48 -13.47
C ASP A 148 -12.17 10.24 -14.41
N CYS A 149 -12.77 9.13 -14.00
CA CYS A 149 -12.88 7.86 -14.70
C CYS A 149 -14.29 7.27 -14.47
N PRO A 150 -15.30 7.78 -15.21
CA PRO A 150 -16.69 7.42 -14.97
C PRO A 150 -17.05 6.01 -15.42
N ASN A 151 -16.30 5.40 -16.34
CA ASN A 151 -16.61 4.08 -16.89
C ASN A 151 -15.48 3.09 -16.63
N ALA A 152 -15.72 2.11 -15.75
CA ALA A 152 -14.69 1.19 -15.30
C ALA A 152 -14.10 0.36 -16.45
N GLU A 153 -14.93 -0.04 -17.41
CA GLU A 153 -14.54 -0.90 -18.52
C GLU A 153 -13.74 -0.14 -19.58
N ALA A 154 -14.19 1.06 -19.96
CA ALA A 154 -13.54 1.90 -20.96
C ALA A 154 -12.26 2.54 -20.43
N ASP A 155 -12.24 2.97 -19.17
CA ASP A 155 -11.11 3.67 -18.56
C ASP A 155 -10.07 2.73 -17.96
N GLY A 156 -10.42 1.43 -17.82
CA GLY A 156 -9.64 0.45 -17.08
C GLY A 156 -9.45 0.82 -15.59
N ARG A 157 -10.24 1.77 -15.08
CA ARG A 157 -10.18 2.35 -13.74
C ARG A 157 -11.58 2.60 -13.25
N GLY A 158 -11.86 2.23 -12.00
CA GLY A 158 -13.17 2.44 -11.39
C GLY A 158 -13.11 2.33 -9.88
N GLU A 159 -14.27 2.44 -9.24
CA GLU A 159 -14.39 2.20 -7.80
C GLU A 159 -14.07 0.74 -7.49
N LEU A 160 -13.11 0.51 -6.59
CA LEU A 160 -12.83 -0.82 -6.09
C LEU A 160 -14.00 -1.30 -5.22
N CYS A 161 -14.56 -2.45 -5.55
CA CYS A 161 -15.56 -3.13 -4.73
C CYS A 161 -14.97 -4.44 -4.22
N ILE A 162 -15.20 -4.75 -2.95
CA ILE A 162 -14.64 -5.93 -2.27
C ILE A 162 -15.77 -6.79 -1.70
N ARG A 163 -15.75 -8.09 -1.95
CA ARG A 163 -16.68 -9.06 -1.36
C ARG A 163 -15.90 -10.20 -0.73
N GLY A 164 -16.35 -10.68 0.42
CA GLY A 164 -15.78 -11.85 1.07
C GLY A 164 -16.21 -11.99 2.52
N PRO A 165 -15.73 -13.04 3.21
CA PRO A 165 -16.13 -13.36 4.59
C PRO A 165 -15.63 -12.32 5.61
N THR A 166 -14.68 -11.46 5.24
CA THR A 166 -14.17 -10.40 6.12
C THR A 166 -14.95 -9.10 6.01
N CYS A 167 -15.88 -8.96 5.07
CA CYS A 167 -16.70 -7.76 4.98
C CYS A 167 -17.60 -7.64 6.22
N PHE A 168 -17.72 -6.43 6.75
CA PHE A 168 -18.56 -6.12 7.91
C PHE A 168 -20.04 -6.42 7.65
N ALA A 169 -20.84 -6.53 8.72
CA ALA A 169 -22.28 -6.72 8.60
C ALA A 169 -23.07 -5.41 8.38
N GLY A 170 -22.37 -4.27 8.38
CA GLY A 170 -22.96 -2.93 8.32
C GLY A 170 -22.62 -2.06 9.54
N TYR A 171 -23.04 -0.81 9.48
CA TYR A 171 -22.83 0.19 10.52
C TYR A 171 -23.87 0.08 11.64
N PHE A 172 -23.41 0.17 12.89
CA PHE A 172 -24.27 0.06 14.06
C PHE A 172 -25.36 1.15 14.07
N LYS A 173 -26.62 0.71 14.15
CA LYS A 173 -27.83 1.56 14.16
C LYS A 173 -27.95 2.50 12.94
N GLN A 174 -27.32 2.16 11.82
CA GLN A 174 -27.31 3.00 10.61
C GLN A 174 -27.62 2.14 9.36
N PRO A 175 -28.85 1.62 9.22
CA PRO A 175 -29.21 0.71 8.13
C PRO A 175 -29.10 1.37 6.74
N GLU A 176 -29.46 2.64 6.60
CA GLU A 176 -29.35 3.37 5.33
C GLU A 176 -27.90 3.47 4.85
N ARG A 177 -26.99 3.92 5.72
CA ARG A 177 -25.54 3.96 5.41
C ARG A 177 -24.96 2.57 5.18
N SER A 178 -25.49 1.54 5.87
CA SER A 178 -25.06 0.17 5.65
C SER A 178 -25.42 -0.29 4.24
N ALA A 179 -26.63 0.05 3.75
CA ALA A 179 -27.06 -0.27 2.39
C ALA A 179 -26.37 0.58 1.30
N GLU A 180 -25.87 1.77 1.65
CA GLU A 180 -25.01 2.58 0.77
C GLU A 180 -23.63 1.93 0.57
N THR A 181 -23.04 1.38 1.63
CA THR A 181 -21.68 0.82 1.59
C THR A 181 -21.65 -0.66 1.24
N LEU A 182 -22.62 -1.46 1.71
CA LEU A 182 -22.74 -2.89 1.45
C LEU A 182 -23.96 -3.15 0.59
N ASP A 183 -23.74 -3.57 -0.65
CA ASP A 183 -24.85 -3.86 -1.57
C ASP A 183 -25.54 -5.21 -1.26
N SER A 184 -26.70 -5.44 -1.89
CA SER A 184 -27.48 -6.66 -1.73
C SER A 184 -26.76 -7.93 -2.21
N ASP A 185 -25.72 -7.78 -3.02
CA ASP A 185 -24.92 -8.86 -3.60
C ASP A 185 -23.65 -9.15 -2.75
N GLY A 186 -23.49 -8.44 -1.62
CA GLY A 186 -22.43 -8.59 -0.64
C GLY A 186 -21.16 -7.78 -0.94
N TRP A 187 -21.19 -6.84 -1.88
CA TRP A 187 -20.05 -5.99 -2.21
C TRP A 187 -19.97 -4.77 -1.30
N VAL A 188 -18.80 -4.58 -0.71
CA VAL A 188 -18.40 -3.35 -0.05
C VAL A 188 -17.88 -2.38 -1.11
N HIS A 189 -18.60 -1.28 -1.28
CA HIS A 189 -18.22 -0.10 -2.05
C HIS A 189 -17.17 0.68 -1.26
N THR A 190 -15.91 0.64 -1.72
CA THR A 190 -14.79 1.18 -0.95
C THR A 190 -14.68 2.70 -1.02
N GLY A 191 -15.28 3.32 -2.05
CA GLY A 191 -15.05 4.73 -2.39
C GLY A 191 -13.65 5.02 -2.94
N ASP A 192 -12.77 4.02 -3.09
CA ASP A 192 -11.41 4.19 -3.60
C ASP A 192 -11.32 3.82 -5.08
N ILE A 193 -10.66 4.68 -5.87
CA ILE A 193 -10.41 4.41 -7.29
C ILE A 193 -9.18 3.51 -7.45
N ALA A 194 -9.37 2.42 -8.19
CA ALA A 194 -8.31 1.46 -8.48
C ALA A 194 -8.24 1.12 -9.97
N GLN A 195 -7.04 0.68 -10.37
CA GLN A 195 -6.78 0.05 -11.65
C GLN A 195 -6.38 -1.41 -11.42
N LEU A 196 -6.98 -2.33 -12.17
CA LEU A 196 -6.54 -3.72 -12.22
C LEU A 196 -5.36 -3.84 -13.18
N LEU A 197 -4.23 -4.36 -12.70
CA LEU A 197 -3.05 -4.58 -13.53
C LEU A 197 -3.10 -5.96 -14.20
N PRO A 198 -2.62 -6.11 -15.45
CA PRO A 198 -2.72 -7.37 -16.21
C PRO A 198 -1.95 -8.57 -15.62
N ALA A 199 -0.95 -8.33 -14.77
CA ALA A 199 -0.05 -9.35 -14.26
C ALA A 199 -0.59 -10.00 -12.97
N ALA A 200 -1.57 -10.91 -13.13
CA ALA A 200 -2.39 -11.47 -12.06
C ALA A 200 -3.21 -10.39 -11.33
N PRO A 201 -4.40 -10.67 -10.77
CA PRO A 201 -5.32 -9.61 -10.32
C PRO A 201 -4.68 -8.84 -9.16
N THR A 202 -3.95 -7.78 -9.51
CA THR A 202 -3.22 -6.90 -8.62
C THR A 202 -3.82 -5.52 -8.82
N ALA A 203 -4.15 -4.84 -7.71
CA ALA A 203 -4.70 -3.49 -7.79
C ALA A 203 -3.61 -2.46 -7.54
N SER A 204 -3.51 -1.44 -8.39
CA SER A 204 -2.80 -0.21 -8.07
C SER A 204 -3.80 0.87 -7.66
N LEU A 205 -3.66 1.40 -6.46
CA LEU A 205 -4.43 2.57 -6.02
C LEU A 205 -3.79 3.81 -6.63
N THR A 206 -4.56 4.55 -7.43
CA THR A 206 -4.08 5.78 -8.07
C THR A 206 -4.27 7.03 -7.21
N GLY A 207 -4.45 6.86 -5.90
CA GLY A 207 -4.60 7.94 -4.94
C GLY A 207 -6.03 8.07 -4.44
N SER A 208 -6.16 8.56 -3.21
CA SER A 208 -7.40 9.15 -2.69
C SER A 208 -7.75 10.32 -3.60
N SER A 209 -9.02 10.42 -4.00
CA SER A 209 -9.65 11.61 -4.58
C SER A 209 -8.94 12.90 -4.12
N THR A 210 -8.11 13.50 -4.99
CA THR A 210 -7.90 14.94 -4.89
C THR A 210 -9.16 15.60 -5.42
N CYS A 211 -10.16 15.72 -4.55
CA CYS A 211 -11.07 16.85 -4.61
C CYS A 211 -10.92 17.59 -3.28
N SER A 212 -10.14 18.66 -3.34
CA SER A 212 -10.22 19.73 -2.36
C SER A 212 -11.68 20.16 -2.21
N SER A 213 -12.13 20.28 -0.94
CA SER A 213 -13.42 20.83 -0.45
C SER A 213 -14.71 20.01 -0.65
N TRP A 214 -15.37 19.72 0.50
CA TRP A 214 -16.80 19.44 0.84
C TRP A 214 -17.92 19.72 -0.21
N PRO A 215 -19.23 19.35 -0.03
CA PRO A 215 -19.94 18.29 0.73
C PRO A 215 -20.77 17.31 -0.16
N ARG A 216 -21.35 16.26 0.45
CA ARG A 216 -22.29 15.26 -0.14
C ARG A 216 -23.48 15.87 -0.91
N ALA A 217 -23.81 15.30 -2.08
CA ALA A 217 -25.13 15.14 -2.72
C ALA A 217 -24.85 14.50 -4.11
N SER A 218 -25.66 13.68 -4.81
CA SER A 218 -27.01 13.12 -4.65
C SER A 218 -27.22 12.17 -5.84
N THR A 219 -27.79 10.98 -5.61
CA THR A 219 -28.63 10.16 -6.54
C THR A 219 -28.28 10.08 -8.05
N SER A 220 -28.01 8.86 -8.56
CA SER A 220 -28.94 8.05 -9.38
C SER A 220 -28.23 7.08 -10.36
N ARG A 221 -28.70 5.82 -10.39
CA ARG A 221 -28.79 4.83 -11.52
C ARG A 221 -27.58 4.71 -12.49
N ARG A 222 -27.13 3.53 -12.95
CA ARG A 222 -27.79 2.24 -13.25
C ARG A 222 -26.67 1.22 -13.54
N ARG A 223 -26.86 -0.02 -13.07
CA ARG A 223 -25.98 -1.19 -13.22
C ARG A 223 -25.72 -1.59 -14.69
N ARG A 224 -24.46 -1.87 -15.03
CA ARG A 224 -24.01 -3.04 -15.82
C ARG A 224 -22.59 -3.43 -15.36
N SER A 225 -22.44 -4.63 -14.81
CA SER A 225 -21.15 -5.18 -14.38
C SER A 225 -20.68 -6.25 -15.37
N SER A 226 -19.50 -6.07 -15.96
CA SER A 226 -18.77 -7.12 -16.66
C SER A 226 -18.04 -8.00 -15.63
N TRP A 227 -18.15 -9.31 -15.82
CA TRP A 227 -17.71 -10.33 -14.87
C TRP A 227 -16.33 -10.84 -15.27
N CYS A 228 -15.41 -10.89 -14.32
CA CYS A 228 -14.21 -11.73 -14.41
C CYS A 228 -14.25 -12.74 -13.25
N THR A 229 -14.94 -13.85 -13.48
CA THR A 229 -14.73 -15.07 -12.70
C THR A 229 -13.45 -15.73 -13.19
N ALA A 230 -12.58 -16.10 -12.24
CA ALA A 230 -11.44 -16.99 -12.49
C ALA A 230 -11.91 -18.36 -12.99
#